data_AF-A0A4Y8KJB8-F1
#
_entry.id   AF-A0A4Y8KJB8-F1
#
_cell.length_a   1.000
_cell.length_b   1.000
_cell.length_c   1.000
_cell.angle_alpha   90.00
_cell.angle_beta   90.00
_cell.angle_gamma   90.00
#
_symmetry.space_group_name_H-M   'P 1'
#
loop_
_entity.id
_entity.type
_entity.pdbx_description
1 polymer ?
#
loop_
_entity_poly.entity_id
_entity_poly.type
_entity_poly.pdbx_seq_one_letter_code
_entity_poly.pdbx_strand_id
1 'polypeptide(L)'
;MADELDLHSTAGVITEILTLVGFVAGIPLLIMGLIVRMVSHRWVKADGVIAVSKTGSVIRWFDGQGDVHAGQQNTHESHGLLPGDDIPVWFRPRSPDRCRTDDPSHDGRALRLTGLLLILVGVASGIFGLVLMFA
;
A
#
# COMPACT_ATOMS: atom_id res chain seq x y z
N MET A 1 -31.34 7.05 -37.82
CA MET A 1 -30.50 6.09 -38.57
C MET A 1 -29.05 6.56 -38.70
N ALA A 2 -28.75 7.76 -39.24
CA ALA A 2 -27.35 8.26 -39.28
C ALA A 2 -26.75 8.56 -37.89
N ASP A 3 -27.48 9.26 -37.01
CA ASP A 3 -27.06 9.53 -35.61
C ASP A 3 -26.86 8.26 -34.77
N GLU A 4 -27.62 7.21 -35.06
CA GLU A 4 -27.63 5.96 -34.30
C GLU A 4 -26.39 5.11 -34.61
N LEU A 5 -25.96 5.14 -35.88
CA LEU A 5 -24.71 4.53 -36.34
C LEU A 5 -23.48 5.28 -35.79
N ASP A 6 -23.56 6.61 -35.67
CA ASP A 6 -22.47 7.45 -35.15
C ASP A 6 -22.30 7.30 -33.62
N LEU A 7 -23.40 7.08 -32.90
CA LEU A 7 -23.37 6.79 -31.48
C LEU A 7 -22.71 5.43 -31.19
N HIS A 8 -23.01 4.39 -31.98
CA HIS A 8 -22.43 3.05 -31.83
C HIS A 8 -20.92 3.04 -32.12
N SER A 9 -20.49 3.70 -33.20
CA SER A 9 -19.07 3.81 -33.54
C SER A 9 -18.29 4.58 -32.47
N THR A 10 -18.84 5.70 -32.00
CA THR A 10 -18.23 6.51 -30.93
C THR A 10 -18.15 5.73 -29.62
N ALA A 11 -19.22 5.03 -29.24
CA ALA A 11 -19.23 4.18 -28.04
C ALA A 11 -18.18 3.06 -28.14
N GLY A 12 -18.05 2.43 -29.31
CA GLY A 12 -17.02 1.42 -29.57
C GLY A 12 -15.61 1.93 -29.28
N VAL A 13 -15.22 3.06 -29.88
CA VAL A 13 -13.89 3.66 -29.68
C VAL A 13 -13.65 4.04 -28.21
N ILE A 14 -14.65 4.60 -27.54
CA ILE A 14 -14.54 4.94 -26.10
C ILE A 14 -14.31 3.69 -25.27
N THR A 15 -15.09 2.63 -25.50
CA THR A 15 -14.93 1.36 -24.76
C THR A 15 -13.57 0.72 -25.02
N GLU A 16 -13.06 0.79 -26.24
CA GLU A 16 -11.73 0.27 -26.58
C GLU A 16 -10.63 1.02 -25.84
N ILE A 17 -10.64 2.36 -25.89
CA ILE A 17 -9.64 3.19 -25.19
C ILE A 17 -9.70 2.96 -23.68
N LEU A 18 -10.90 2.93 -23.09
CA LEU A 18 -11.07 2.69 -21.65
C LEU A 18 -10.58 1.30 -21.23
N THR A 19 -10.82 0.28 -22.07
CA THR A 19 -10.31 -1.07 -21.86
C THR A 19 -8.78 -1.07 -21.90
N LEU A 20 -8.20 -0.46 -22.92
CA LEU A 20 -6.76 -0.44 -23.15
C LEU A 20 -6.03 0.32 -22.04
N VAL A 21 -6.53 1.51 -21.67
CA VAL A 21 -6.01 2.30 -20.54
C VAL A 21 -6.19 1.55 -19.22
N GLY A 22 -7.38 0.97 -18.98
CA GLY A 22 -7.67 0.21 -17.76
C GLY A 22 -6.74 -0.98 -17.56
N PHE A 23 -6.42 -1.72 -18.62
CA PHE A 23 -5.48 -2.83 -18.55
C PHE A 23 -4.02 -2.39 -18.49
N VAL A 24 -3.59 -1.50 -19.40
CA VAL A 24 -2.19 -1.07 -19.49
C VAL A 24 -1.75 -0.28 -18.26
N ALA A 25 -2.61 0.57 -17.69
CA ALA A 25 -2.30 1.30 -16.46
C ALA A 25 -2.66 0.50 -15.20
N GLY A 26 -3.79 -0.20 -15.20
CA GLY A 26 -4.31 -0.89 -14.02
C GLY A 26 -3.50 -2.13 -13.63
N ILE A 27 -3.07 -2.96 -14.58
CA ILE A 27 -2.28 -4.18 -14.28
C ILE A 27 -0.96 -3.81 -13.56
N PRO A 28 -0.11 -2.90 -14.08
CA PRO A 28 1.14 -2.54 -13.41
C PRO A 28 0.91 -1.94 -12.02
N LEU A 29 -0.11 -1.09 -11.86
CA LEU A 29 -0.44 -0.49 -10.56
C LEU A 29 -0.87 -1.55 -9.54
N LEU A 30 -1.69 -2.52 -9.96
CA LEU A 30 -2.10 -3.63 -9.08
C LEU A 30 -0.91 -4.51 -8.70
N ILE A 31 -0.05 -4.87 -9.66
CA ILE A 31 1.18 -5.64 -9.40
C ILE A 31 2.07 -4.88 -8.41
N MET A 32 2.34 -3.60 -8.66
CA MET A 32 3.18 -2.78 -7.77
C MET A 32 2.57 -2.70 -6.37
N GLY A 33 1.25 -2.52 -6.25
CA GLY A 33 0.54 -2.52 -4.97
C GLY A 33 0.66 -3.85 -4.21
N LEU A 34 0.63 -4.99 -4.92
CA LEU A 34 0.86 -6.30 -4.33
C LEU A 34 2.30 -6.48 -3.86
N ILE A 35 3.29 -6.02 -4.65
CA ILE A 35 4.71 -6.05 -4.26
C ILE A 35 4.91 -5.25 -2.97
N VAL A 36 4.38 -4.02 -2.91
CA VAL A 36 4.46 -3.18 -1.70
C VAL A 36 3.81 -3.89 -0.51
N ARG A 37 2.62 -4.48 -0.68
CA ARG A 37 1.96 -5.26 0.38
C ARG A 37 2.83 -6.42 0.89
N MET A 38 3.45 -7.17 -0.01
CA MET A 38 4.31 -8.30 0.38
C MET A 38 5.54 -7.83 1.18
N VAL A 39 6.09 -6.66 0.83
CA VAL A 39 7.19 -6.06 1.58
C VAL A 39 6.71 -5.55 2.94
N SER A 40 5.53 -4.93 3.01
CA SER A 40 4.97 -4.41 4.26
C SER A 40 4.48 -5.49 5.23
N HIS A 41 4.13 -6.69 4.75
CA HIS A 41 3.81 -7.84 5.62
C HIS A 41 5.04 -8.40 6.38
N ARG A 42 6.26 -7.91 6.07
CA ARG A 42 7.49 -8.36 6.75
C ARG A 42 7.77 -7.62 8.06
N TRP A 43 6.93 -6.64 8.41
CA TRP A 43 7.04 -5.91 9.67
C TRP A 43 6.24 -6.63 10.75
N VAL A 44 6.87 -6.81 11.91
CA VAL A 44 6.25 -7.40 13.09
C VAL A 44 6.03 -6.31 14.12
N LYS A 45 4.83 -6.28 14.71
CA LYS A 45 4.50 -5.35 15.78
C LYS A 45 5.06 -5.88 17.11
N ALA A 46 5.72 -5.00 17.86
CA ALA A 46 6.11 -5.20 19.25
C ALA A 46 5.79 -3.94 20.06
N ASP A 47 5.67 -4.09 21.36
CA ASP A 47 5.53 -2.97 22.27
C ASP A 47 6.92 -2.50 22.70
N GLY A 48 7.23 -1.25 22.39
CA GLY A 48 8.49 -0.60 22.75
C GLY A 48 8.30 0.39 23.89
N VAL A 49 9.37 0.61 24.65
CA VAL A 49 9.42 1.56 25.76
C VAL A 49 10.49 2.59 25.46
N ILE A 50 10.21 3.86 25.76
CA ILE A 50 11.20 4.92 25.64
C ILE A 50 12.21 4.80 26.78
N ALA A 51 13.49 4.63 26.43
CA ALA A 51 14.58 4.52 27.38
C ALA A 51 15.64 5.59 27.11
N VAL A 52 16.36 6.00 28.15
CA VAL A 52 17.51 6.90 28.02
C VAL A 52 18.77 6.08 27.76
N SER A 53 19.50 6.42 26.71
CA SER A 53 20.84 5.93 26.42
C SER A 53 21.88 7.05 26.60
N LYS A 54 23.17 6.69 26.61
CA LYS A 54 24.28 7.64 26.74
C LYS A 54 24.30 8.70 25.63
N THR A 55 23.70 8.40 24.48
CA THR A 55 23.67 9.24 23.29
C THR A 55 22.32 9.90 23.02
N GLY A 56 21.31 9.70 23.88
CA GLY A 56 19.96 10.26 23.73
C GLY A 56 18.84 9.28 24.02
N SER A 57 17.61 9.66 23.66
CA SER A 57 16.41 8.83 23.78
C SER A 57 16.41 7.70 22.73
N VAL A 58 16.15 6.47 23.17
CA VAL A 58 16.06 5.29 22.31
C VAL A 58 14.76 4.56 22.60
N ILE A 59 14.24 3.85 21.60
CA ILE A 59 13.11 2.94 21.81
C ILE A 59 13.69 1.55 22.02
N ARG A 60 13.31 0.90 23.11
CA ARG A 60 13.73 -0.48 23.42
C ARG A 60 12.50 -1.38 23.40
N TRP A 61 12.59 -2.51 22.70
CA TRP A 61 11.50 -3.47 22.61
C TRP A 61 12.02 -4.89 22.76
N PHE A 62 11.11 -5.81 23.06
CA PHE A 62 11.38 -7.24 23.06
C PHE A 62 10.82 -7.85 21.77
N ASP A 63 11.56 -8.78 21.18
CA ASP A 63 10.98 -9.62 20.12
C ASP A 63 10.23 -10.83 20.69
N GLY A 64 9.61 -11.62 19.80
CA GLY A 64 8.87 -12.81 20.20
C GLY A 64 9.72 -13.96 20.74
N GLN A 65 11.06 -13.83 20.79
CA GLN A 65 11.98 -14.77 21.41
C GLN A 65 12.49 -14.25 22.77
N GLY A 66 12.13 -13.03 23.15
CA GLY A 66 12.57 -12.37 24.37
C GLY A 66 13.91 -11.64 24.23
N ASP A 67 14.45 -11.53 23.01
CA ASP A 67 15.66 -10.76 22.78
C ASP A 67 15.35 -9.25 22.84
N VAL A 68 16.26 -8.50 23.47
CA VAL A 68 16.16 -7.06 23.64
C VAL A 68 16.78 -6.36 22.45
N HIS A 69 15.98 -5.54 21.77
CA HIS A 69 16.42 -4.70 20.67
C HIS A 69 16.28 -3.22 21.04
N ALA A 70 17.14 -2.39 20.47
CA ALA A 70 17.10 -0.95 20.67
C ALA A 70 17.30 -0.22 19.34
N GLY A 71 16.48 0.80 19.11
CA GLY A 71 16.46 1.61 17.89
C GLY A 71 16.42 3.09 18.23
N GLN A 72 16.98 3.90 17.34
CA GLN A 72 17.05 5.34 17.56
C GLN A 72 15.67 5.97 17.40
N GLN A 73 15.29 6.89 18.29
CA GLN A 73 14.11 7.73 18.10
C GLN A 73 14.35 8.67 16.93
N ASN A 74 13.83 8.31 15.76
CA ASN A 74 13.98 9.11 14.54
C ASN A 74 12.64 9.37 13.85
N THR A 75 11.52 9.22 14.57
CA THR A 75 10.17 9.39 14.01
C THR A 75 9.44 10.51 14.74
N HIS A 76 8.71 11.33 13.99
CA HIS A 76 8.00 12.52 14.51
C HIS A 76 7.07 12.19 15.69
N GLU A 77 6.46 11.00 15.67
CA GLU A 77 5.54 10.48 16.68
C GLU A 77 6.22 10.15 18.01
N SER A 78 7.53 9.91 17.98
CA SER A 78 8.35 9.66 19.18
C SER A 78 8.91 10.95 19.80
N HIS A 79 8.77 12.10 19.13
CA HIS A 79 9.21 13.38 19.67
C HIS A 79 8.24 13.86 20.76
N GLY A 80 8.77 14.03 21.97
CA GLY A 80 8.01 14.54 23.13
C GLY A 80 7.53 13.47 24.11
N LEU A 81 7.75 12.19 23.80
CA LEU A 81 7.51 11.11 24.75
C LEU A 81 8.56 11.10 25.85
N LEU A 82 8.11 10.85 27.08
CA LEU A 82 8.96 10.79 28.26
C LEU A 82 9.57 9.39 28.39
N PRO A 83 10.75 9.26 29.03
CA PRO A 83 11.29 7.96 29.39
C PRO A 83 10.29 7.16 30.23
N GLY A 84 10.02 5.92 29.82
CA GLY A 84 9.02 5.04 30.43
C GLY A 84 7.67 5.01 29.70
N ASP A 85 7.44 5.89 28.73
CA ASP A 85 6.24 5.82 27.90
C ASP A 85 6.28 4.62 26.95
N ASP A 86 5.14 3.97 26.80
CA ASP A 86 4.95 2.86 25.85
C ASP A 86 4.60 3.40 24.46
N ILE A 87 5.23 2.85 23.41
CA ILE A 87 4.96 3.17 22.01
C ILE A 87 4.97 1.88 21.17
N PRO A 88 3.99 1.66 20.28
CA PRO A 88 4.06 0.54 19.36
C PRO A 88 5.23 0.71 18.39
N VAL A 89 5.98 -0.36 18.17
CA VAL A 89 7.11 -0.43 17.26
C VAL A 89 6.89 -1.51 16.24
N TRP A 90 7.14 -1.18 14.98
CA TRP A 90 7.21 -2.15 13.90
C TRP A 90 8.67 -2.33 13.49
N PHE A 91 9.14 -3.58 13.54
CA PHE A 91 10.52 -3.94 13.18
C PHE A 91 10.55 -5.09 12.17
N ARG A 92 11.68 -5.27 11.48
CA ARG A 92 11.90 -6.41 10.58
C ARG A 92 12.70 -7.50 11.32
N PRO A 93 12.22 -8.74 11.43
CA PRO A 93 12.97 -9.81 12.11
C PRO A 93 14.35 -10.10 11.50
N ARG A 94 14.51 -9.88 10.18
CA ARG A 94 15.80 -10.05 9.48
C ARG A 94 16.74 -8.85 9.60
N SER A 95 16.26 -7.71 10.07
CA SER A 95 17.03 -6.46 10.22
C SER A 95 16.43 -5.65 11.38
N PRO A 96 16.64 -6.11 12.63
CA PRO A 96 16.02 -5.52 13.81
C PRO A 96 16.53 -4.10 14.12
N ASP A 97 17.64 -3.68 13.50
CA ASP A 97 18.16 -2.32 13.54
C ASP A 97 17.21 -1.29 12.91
N ARG A 98 16.30 -1.73 12.03
CA ARG A 98 15.30 -0.86 11.40
C ARG A 98 13.96 -0.98 12.11
N CYS A 99 13.60 0.08 12.84
CA CYS A 99 12.30 0.26 13.47
C CYS A 99 11.54 1.46 12.88
N ARG A 100 10.20 1.40 12.90
CA ARG A 100 9.29 2.50 12.57
C ARG A 100 8.15 2.52 13.60
N THR A 101 7.63 3.70 13.93
CA THR A 101 6.46 3.86 14.83
C THR A 101 5.14 4.07 14.07
N ASP A 102 5.21 4.41 12.79
CA ASP A 102 4.03 4.48 11.91
C ASP A 102 3.61 3.07 11.47
N ASP A 103 2.30 2.79 11.50
CA ASP A 103 1.70 1.50 11.18
C ASP A 103 1.85 1.13 9.68
N PRO A 104 2.67 0.12 9.34
CA PRO A 104 2.88 -0.33 7.97
C PRO A 104 1.64 -0.99 7.35
N SER A 105 0.55 -1.21 8.11
CA SER A 105 -0.70 -1.77 7.59
C SER A 105 -1.35 -0.90 6.50
N HIS A 106 -1.03 0.40 6.48
CA HIS A 106 -1.52 1.36 5.50
C HIS A 106 -0.66 1.42 4.23
N ASP A 107 0.56 0.88 4.26
CA ASP A 107 1.49 0.92 3.14
C ASP A 107 0.92 0.17 1.93
N GLY A 108 0.94 0.82 0.76
CA GLY A 108 0.47 0.25 -0.51
C GLY A 108 -1.05 0.04 -0.61
N ARG A 109 -1.85 0.49 0.37
CA ARG A 109 -3.32 0.41 0.29
C ARG A 109 -3.87 1.30 -0.83
N ALA A 110 -3.40 2.55 -0.92
CA ALA A 110 -3.80 3.49 -1.96
C ALA A 110 -3.45 2.94 -3.36
N LEU A 111 -2.22 2.45 -3.56
CA LEU A 111 -1.78 1.92 -4.85
C LEU A 111 -2.61 0.71 -5.31
N ARG A 112 -2.93 -0.21 -4.38
CA ARG A 112 -3.80 -1.36 -4.67
C ARG A 112 -5.23 -0.94 -5.01
N LEU A 113 -5.82 0.00 -4.25
CA LEU A 113 -7.18 0.47 -4.51
C LEU A 113 -7.27 1.16 -5.88
N THR A 114 -6.32 2.04 -6.21
CA THR A 114 -6.27 2.70 -7.52
C THR A 114 -6.09 1.68 -8.65
N GLY A 115 -5.16 0.72 -8.50
CA GLY A 115 -4.97 -0.34 -9.49
C GLY A 115 -6.21 -1.22 -9.67
N LEU A 116 -6.89 -1.58 -8.58
CA LEU A 116 -8.12 -2.37 -8.61
C LEU A 116 -9.26 -1.63 -9.31
N LEU A 117 -9.45 -0.34 -9.01
CA LEU A 117 -10.48 0.49 -9.65
C LEU A 117 -10.24 0.59 -11.16
N LEU A 118 -8.98 0.83 -11.59
CA LEU A 118 -8.62 0.90 -13.01
C LEU A 118 -8.88 -0.42 -13.74
N ILE A 119 -8.56 -1.56 -13.11
CA ILE A 119 -8.84 -2.88 -13.69
C ILE A 119 -10.34 -3.13 -13.79
N LEU A 120 -11.12 -2.80 -12.75
CA LEU A 120 -12.58 -2.97 -12.77
C LEU A 120 -13.23 -2.14 -13.90
N VAL A 121 -12.78 -0.90 -14.08
CA VAL A 121 -13.24 -0.04 -15.17
C VAL A 121 -12.85 -0.63 -16.53
N GLY A 122 -11.60 -1.09 -16.69
CA GLY A 122 -11.14 -1.72 -17.92
C GLY A 122 -11.93 -2.98 -18.28
N VAL A 123 -12.20 -3.85 -17.30
CA VAL A 123 -13.02 -5.06 -17.49
C VAL A 123 -14.46 -4.71 -17.86
N ALA A 124 -15.06 -3.74 -17.17
CA ALA A 124 -16.43 -3.31 -17.46
C ALA A 124 -16.56 -2.72 -18.86
N SER A 125 -15.62 -1.87 -19.28
CA SER A 125 -15.57 -1.35 -20.66
C SER A 125 -15.36 -2.45 -21.69
N GLY A 126 -14.50 -3.43 -21.43
CA GLY A 126 -14.27 -4.54 -22.34
C GLY A 126 -15.52 -5.40 -22.54
N ILE A 127 -16.24 -5.69 -21.47
CA ILE A 127 -17.54 -6.40 -21.54
C ILE A 127 -18.55 -5.57 -22.34
N PHE A 128 -18.63 -4.26 -22.09
CA PHE A 128 -19.56 -3.37 -22.78
C PHE A 128 -19.27 -3.28 -24.28
N GLY A 129 -18.00 -3.13 -24.67
CA GLY A 129 -17.57 -3.13 -26.07
C GLY A 129 -17.87 -4.47 -26.75
N LEU A 130 -17.65 -5.59 -26.05
CA LEU A 130 -17.97 -6.93 -26.56
C LEU A 130 -19.48 -7.09 -26.80
N VAL A 131 -20.33 -6.62 -25.88
CA VAL A 131 -21.79 -6.62 -26.06
C VAL A 131 -22.19 -5.76 -27.27
N LEU A 132 -21.63 -4.56 -27.42
CA LEU A 132 -21.90 -3.68 -28.56
C LEU A 132 -21.48 -4.28 -29.91
N MET A 133 -20.51 -5.20 -29.93
CA MET A 133 -20.08 -5.88 -31.16
C MET A 133 -21.11 -6.91 -31.66
N PHE A 134 -21.92 -7.45 -30.77
CA PHE A 134 -22.91 -8.50 -31.07
C PHE A 134 -24.37 -8.02 -30.98
N ALA A 135 -24.60 -6.77 -30.55
CA ALA A 135 -25.91 -6.12 -30.50
C ALA A 135 -26.17 -5.37 -31.81
#